data_AF-A0A0G4N461-F1
#
_entry.id   AF-A0A0G4N461-F1
#
_cell.length_a   1.000
_cell.length_b   1.000
_cell.length_c   1.000
_cell.angle_alpha   90.00
_cell.angle_beta   90.00
_cell.angle_gamma   90.00
#
_symmetry.space_group_name_H-M   'P 1'
#
loop_
_entity.id
_entity.type
_entity.pdbx_description
1 polymer ?
#
loop_
_entity_poly.entity_id
_entity_poly.type
_entity_poly.pdbx_seq_one_letter_code
_entity_poly.pdbx_strand_id
1 'polypeptide(L)'
;MLVVIGDTDLLDNALPHDSGLRSLRGSLEKRSIVLRKLFEKPQEIELGESVGAHGGGDTVLLNDLFGEPVSDEYMRAASHVDGAASILTGIAANRSIATGQVVNVDDILQVPEK
;
A
#
# COMPACT_ATOMS: atom_id res chain seq x y z
N MET A 1 -10.52 18.42 -0.06
CA MET A 1 -10.30 17.27 0.83
C MET A 1 -11.01 16.08 0.21
N LEU A 2 -10.26 15.14 -0.36
CA LEU A 2 -10.79 13.90 -0.92
C LEU A 2 -10.82 12.87 0.21
N VAL A 3 -12.00 12.39 0.58
CA VAL A 3 -12.11 11.28 1.53
C VAL A 3 -12.42 10.04 0.72
N VAL A 4 -11.40 9.22 0.48
CA VAL A 4 -11.58 7.85 -0.02
C VAL A 4 -11.82 6.98 1.20
N ILE A 5 -13.04 6.47 1.35
CA ILE A 5 -13.36 5.45 2.36
C ILE A 5 -13.41 4.14 1.59
N GLY A 6 -12.41 3.28 1.80
CA GLY A 6 -12.50 1.88 1.42
C GLY A 6 -13.21 1.14 2.55
N ASP A 7 -14.39 0.60 2.28
CA ASP A 7 -15.04 -0.33 3.19
C ASP A 7 -14.57 -1.73 2.80
N THR A 8 -13.70 -2.31 3.63
CA THR A 8 -13.28 -3.70 3.54
C THR A 8 -13.97 -4.48 4.65
N ASP A 9 -14.95 -5.31 4.29
CA ASP A 9 -15.52 -6.29 5.21
C ASP A 9 -14.50 -7.42 5.40
N LEU A 10 -13.63 -7.25 6.41
CA LEU A 10 -12.69 -8.28 6.86
C LEU A 10 -13.42 -9.24 7.78
N LEU A 11 -13.68 -10.46 7.31
CA LEU A 11 -14.02 -11.58 8.20
C LEU A 11 -12.74 -12.00 8.94
N ASP A 12 -12.66 -11.69 10.24
CA ASP A 12 -11.62 -12.15 11.15
C ASP A 12 -11.77 -13.67 11.40
N ASN A 13 -11.37 -14.48 10.42
CA ASN A 13 -11.18 -15.90 10.65
C ASN A 13 -9.85 -16.08 11.40
N ALA A 14 -9.94 -16.14 12.74
CA ALA A 14 -8.83 -16.48 13.63
C ALA A 14 -8.38 -17.93 13.42
N LEU A 15 -7.74 -18.21 12.28
CA LEU A 15 -7.13 -19.51 12.01
C LEU A 15 -5.88 -19.67 12.88
N PRO A 16 -5.71 -20.82 13.57
CA PRO A 16 -4.52 -21.09 14.37
C PRO A 16 -3.27 -21.09 13.48
N HIS A 17 -2.16 -20.66 14.09
CA HIS A 17 -0.90 -20.24 13.47
C HIS A 17 -0.19 -21.29 12.57
N ASP A 18 -0.69 -22.54 12.55
CA ASP A 18 -0.04 -23.70 11.92
C ASP A 18 -0.97 -24.53 11.01
N SER A 19 -2.08 -23.95 10.53
CA SER A 19 -3.10 -24.70 9.77
C SER A 19 -2.81 -24.88 8.26
N GLY A 20 -1.62 -24.51 7.76
CA GLY A 20 -1.25 -24.68 6.34
C GLY A 20 -2.05 -23.85 5.32
N LEU A 21 -3.15 -23.20 5.75
CA LEU A 21 -4.08 -22.41 4.94
C LEU A 21 -3.75 -20.91 5.00
N ARG A 22 -2.52 -20.53 4.65
CA ARG A 22 -2.10 -19.12 4.63
C ARG A 22 -2.90 -18.27 3.63
N SER A 23 -3.41 -18.87 2.56
CA SER A 23 -4.17 -18.18 1.50
C SER A 23 -5.57 -17.74 1.92
N LEU A 24 -6.11 -18.26 3.03
CA LEU A 24 -7.46 -17.94 3.51
C LEU A 24 -7.50 -16.79 4.53
N ARG A 25 -6.34 -16.34 5.01
CA ARG A 25 -6.26 -15.25 5.99
C ARG A 25 -6.34 -13.91 5.25
N GLY A 26 -7.42 -13.15 5.48
CA GLY A 26 -7.66 -11.87 4.80
C GLY A 26 -8.33 -11.98 3.44
N SER A 27 -9.05 -13.07 3.14
CA SER A 27 -9.91 -13.12 1.94
C SER A 27 -11.04 -12.10 2.08
N LEU A 28 -10.89 -10.95 1.43
CA LEU A 28 -11.92 -9.91 1.35
C LEU A 28 -13.10 -10.46 0.54
N GLU A 29 -14.24 -10.74 1.19
CA GLU A 29 -15.45 -11.17 0.48
C GLU A 29 -16.05 -10.04 -0.38
N LYS A 30 -15.77 -8.78 -0.04
CA LYS A 30 -16.17 -7.62 -0.84
C LYS A 30 -15.17 -6.49 -0.72
N ARG A 31 -14.85 -5.86 -1.86
CA ARG A 31 -14.02 -4.65 -1.94
C ARG A 31 -14.82 -3.59 -2.66
N SER A 32 -14.97 -2.42 -2.05
CA SER A 32 -15.57 -1.27 -2.70
C SER A 32 -14.75 -0.01 -2.41
N ILE A 33 -14.70 0.88 -3.39
CA ILE A 33 -14.15 2.23 -3.21
C ILE A 33 -15.28 3.21 -3.50
N VAL A 34 -15.57 4.08 -2.54
CA VAL A 34 -16.50 5.19 -2.72
C VAL A 34 -15.75 6.50 -2.71
N LEU A 35 -15.72 7.16 -3.86
CA LEU A 35 -15.14 8.47 -4.06
C LEU A 35 -16.11 9.56 -3.59
N ARG A 36 -15.75 10.29 -2.53
CA ARG A 36 -16.51 11.46 -2.06
C ARG A 36 -15.74 12.74 -2.37
N LYS A 37 -16.12 13.37 -3.49
CA LYS A 37 -15.63 14.71 -3.85
C LYS A 37 -16.36 15.76 -3.03
N LEU A 38 -15.69 16.89 -2.80
CA LEU A 38 -16.25 17.96 -1.98
C LEU A 38 -17.50 18.55 -2.68
N PHE A 39 -18.63 18.54 -1.96
CA PHE A 39 -19.94 19.03 -2.44
C PHE A 39 -20.56 18.28 -3.63
N GLU A 40 -20.07 17.09 -3.95
CA GLU A 40 -20.65 16.25 -4.98
C GLU A 40 -21.29 14.99 -4.37
N LYS A 41 -22.10 14.30 -5.16
CA LYS A 41 -22.64 13.00 -4.76
C LYS A 41 -21.49 11.97 -4.68
N PRO A 42 -21.54 11.03 -3.72
CA PRO A 42 -20.63 9.89 -3.71
C PRO A 42 -20.69 9.11 -5.03
N GLN A 43 -19.53 8.67 -5.50
CA GLN A 43 -19.41 7.84 -6.69
C GLN A 43 -18.77 6.50 -6.30
N GLU A 44 -19.39 5.40 -6.70
CA GLU A 44 -18.79 4.07 -6.59
C GLU A 44 -17.76 3.89 -7.71
N ILE A 45 -16.57 3.39 -7.35
CA ILE A 45 -15.49 3.14 -8.29
C ILE A 45 -15.44 1.63 -8.54
N GLU A 46 -15.61 1.24 -9.80
CA GLU A 46 -15.42 -0.14 -10.22
C GLU A 46 -13.96 -0.56 -9.99
N LEU A 47 -13.78 -1.71 -9.35
CA LEU A 47 -12.47 -2.29 -9.08
C LEU A 47 -12.22 -3.43 -10.03
N GLY A 48 -10.99 -3.49 -10.57
CA GLY A 48 -10.52 -4.67 -11.28
C GLY A 48 -10.45 -5.89 -10.36
N GLU A 49 -10.62 -7.07 -10.94
CA GLU A 49 -10.36 -8.32 -10.21
C GLU A 49 -8.88 -8.43 -9.86
N SER A 50 -8.60 -8.91 -8.66
CA SER A 50 -7.23 -9.30 -8.31
C SER A 50 -7.22 -10.55 -7.45
N VAL A 51 -6.29 -11.44 -7.77
CA VAL A 51 -6.18 -12.78 -7.22
C VAL A 51 -4.86 -12.91 -6.47
N GLY A 52 -4.92 -13.57 -5.31
CA GLY A 52 -3.75 -13.85 -4.48
C GLY A 52 -3.76 -13.12 -3.14
N ALA A 53 -2.69 -13.32 -2.37
CA ALA A 53 -2.52 -12.74 -1.05
C ALA A 53 -2.41 -11.20 -1.11
N HIS A 54 -2.83 -10.53 -0.03
CA HIS A 54 -2.83 -9.07 0.09
C HIS A 54 -3.53 -8.35 -1.09
N GLY A 55 -4.66 -8.90 -1.55
CA GLY A 55 -5.39 -8.34 -2.68
C GLY A 55 -4.63 -8.46 -4.00
N GLY A 56 -3.80 -9.50 -4.16
CA GLY A 56 -3.01 -9.77 -5.37
C GLY A 56 -1.71 -8.99 -5.48
N GLY A 57 -1.40 -8.10 -4.53
CA GLY A 57 -0.16 -7.32 -4.51
C GLY A 57 1.09 -8.19 -4.42
N ASP A 58 1.04 -9.28 -3.66
CA ASP A 58 2.18 -10.20 -3.50
C ASP A 58 2.60 -10.83 -4.83
N THR A 59 1.63 -11.21 -5.67
CA THR A 59 1.92 -11.81 -6.98
C THR A 59 2.64 -10.81 -7.87
N VAL A 60 2.21 -9.54 -7.87
CA VAL A 60 2.85 -8.46 -8.64
C VAL A 60 4.27 -8.20 -8.11
N LEU A 61 4.42 -8.02 -6.79
CA LEU A 61 5.70 -7.79 -6.14
C LEU A 61 6.70 -8.91 -6.42
N LEU A 62 6.30 -10.18 -6.28
CA LEU A 62 7.19 -11.31 -6.50
C LEU A 62 7.58 -11.45 -7.97
N ASN A 63 6.68 -11.10 -8.90
CA ASN A 63 7.02 -11.06 -10.32
C ASN A 63 8.06 -9.96 -10.62
N ASP A 64 7.95 -8.79 -10.00
CA ASP A 64 8.95 -7.72 -10.15
C ASP A 64 10.31 -8.09 -9.56
N LEU A 65 10.32 -8.86 -8.45
CA LEU A 65 11.56 -9.27 -7.76
C LEU A 65 12.27 -10.48 -8.40
N PHE A 66 11.50 -11.45 -8.89
CA PHE A 66 12.03 -12.77 -9.29
C PHE A 66 11.59 -13.23 -10.68
N GLY A 67 10.61 -12.56 -11.29
CA GLY A 67 10.04 -12.90 -12.59
C GLY A 67 10.57 -12.03 -13.72
N GLU A 68 9.83 -12.02 -14.82
CA GLU A 68 10.05 -11.09 -15.93
C GLU A 68 9.21 -9.82 -15.70
N PRO A 69 9.83 -8.64 -15.58
CA PRO A 69 9.09 -7.39 -15.41
C PRO A 69 8.12 -7.16 -16.57
N VAL A 70 6.89 -6.80 -16.24
CA VAL A 70 5.85 -6.45 -17.21
C VAL A 70 5.61 -4.94 -17.23
N SER A 71 4.92 -4.44 -18.25
CA SER A 71 4.51 -3.04 -18.28
C SER A 71 3.66 -2.71 -17.05
N ASP A 72 4.02 -1.64 -16.35
CA ASP A 72 3.39 -1.24 -15.10
C ASP A 72 2.78 0.16 -15.22
N GLU A 73 1.54 0.22 -15.69
CA GLU A 73 0.79 1.47 -15.89
C GLU A 73 0.67 2.31 -14.62
N TYR A 74 0.64 1.65 -13.46
CA TYR A 74 0.44 2.30 -12.16
C TYR A 74 1.75 2.61 -11.42
N MET A 75 2.91 2.34 -12.01
CA MET A 75 4.23 2.64 -11.43
C MET A 75 4.39 2.10 -9.99
N ARG A 76 3.90 0.88 -9.76
CA ARG A 76 3.95 0.12 -8.50
C ARG A 76 5.34 -0.42 -8.20
N ALA A 77 6.10 -0.80 -9.21
CA ALA A 77 7.43 -1.37 -9.03
C ALA A 77 8.37 -0.35 -8.35
N ALA A 78 8.91 -0.73 -7.19
CA ALA A 78 9.78 0.12 -6.39
C ALA A 78 11.26 -0.24 -6.61
N SER A 79 12.08 0.78 -6.84
CA SER A 79 13.54 0.65 -6.86
C SER A 79 14.12 0.65 -5.43
N HIS A 80 15.42 0.38 -5.32
CA HIS A 80 16.14 0.52 -4.06
C HIS A 80 16.15 1.97 -3.55
N VAL A 81 16.09 2.97 -4.44
CA VAL A 81 16.00 4.39 -4.08
C VAL A 81 14.66 4.70 -3.42
N ASP A 82 13.55 4.16 -3.96
CA ASP A 82 12.23 4.27 -3.34
C ASP A 82 12.19 3.62 -1.96
N GLY A 83 12.82 2.44 -1.85
CA GLY A 83 12.98 1.74 -0.58
C GLY A 83 13.69 2.62 0.46
N ALA A 84 14.82 3.23 0.11
CA ALA A 84 15.54 4.15 0.99
C ALA A 84 14.69 5.38 1.36
N ALA A 85 13.99 5.99 0.40
CA ALA A 85 13.11 7.13 0.65
C ALA A 85 11.95 6.80 1.60
N SER A 86 11.36 5.61 1.49
CA SER A 86 10.29 5.15 2.38
C SER A 86 10.76 5.03 3.84
N ILE A 87 11.97 4.50 4.06
CA ILE A 87 12.58 4.40 5.39
C ILE A 87 12.87 5.79 5.95
N LEU A 88 13.40 6.70 5.12
CA LEU A 88 13.70 8.08 5.52
C LEU A 88 12.46 8.83 6.00
N THR A 89 11.29 8.55 5.44
CA THR A 89 10.02 9.12 5.93
C THR A 89 9.77 8.77 7.40
N GLY A 90 9.98 7.51 7.79
CA GLY A 90 9.85 7.07 9.18
C GLY A 90 10.90 7.70 10.10
N ILE A 91 12.15 7.82 9.63
CA ILE A 91 13.22 8.45 10.41
C ILE A 91 12.93 9.94 10.63
N ALA A 92 12.50 10.66 9.59
CA ALA A 92 12.13 12.07 9.68
C ALA A 92 10.94 12.29 10.60
N ALA A 93 9.91 11.44 10.51
CA ALA A 93 8.75 11.49 11.41
C ALA A 93 9.16 11.30 12.87
N ASN A 94 10.00 10.30 13.18
CA ASN A 94 10.49 10.06 14.53
C ASN A 94 11.29 11.26 15.08
N ARG A 95 12.16 11.88 14.25
CA ARG A 95 12.88 13.10 14.64
C ARG A 95 11.94 14.28 14.86
N SER A 96 10.94 14.44 14.01
CA SER A 96 9.94 15.50 14.14
C SER A 96 9.15 15.37 15.44
N ILE A 97 8.66 14.16 15.76
CA ILE A 97 7.95 13.86 17.00
C ILE A 97 8.84 14.15 18.22
N ALA A 98 10.10 13.72 18.19
CA ALA A 98 11.02 13.91 19.32
C ALA A 98 11.38 15.37 19.57
N THR A 99 11.41 16.20 18.52
CA THR A 99 11.87 17.60 18.60
C THR A 99 10.73 18.61 18.61
N GLY A 100 9.52 18.21 18.20
CA GLY A 100 8.40 19.11 17.94
C GLY A 100 8.64 20.08 16.77
N GLN A 101 9.65 19.83 15.93
CA GLN A 101 10.02 20.68 14.81
C GLN A 101 9.67 20.03 13.47
N VAL A 102 9.54 20.85 12.43
CA VAL A 102 9.52 20.37 11.05
C VAL A 102 10.93 19.86 10.72
N VAL A 103 10.99 18.68 10.09
CA VAL A 103 12.24 18.06 9.64
C VAL A 103 12.17 17.90 8.13
N ASN A 104 13.14 18.46 7.41
CA ASN A 104 13.29 18.18 5.99
C ASN A 104 14.01 16.84 5.82
N VAL A 105 13.54 16.00 4.88
CA VAL A 105 14.12 14.69 4.62
C VAL A 105 15.57 14.83 4.12
N ASP A 106 15.83 15.85 3.29
CA ASP A 106 17.16 16.08 2.71
C ASP A 106 18.21 16.48 3.76
N ASP A 107 17.79 16.94 4.94
CA ASP A 107 18.69 17.22 6.07
C ASP A 107 19.20 15.92 6.74
N ILE A 108 18.59 14.78 6.43
CA ILE A 108 18.97 13.45 6.94
C ILE A 108 19.87 12.75 5.94
N LEU A 109 19.38 12.64 4.70
CA LEU A 109 20.10 12.02 3.59
C LEU A 109 19.47 12.54 2.30
N GLN A 110 20.30 13.06 1.40
CA GLN A 110 19.86 13.42 0.06
C GLN A 110 19.57 12.15 -0.74
N VAL A 111 18.33 12.01 -1.20
CA VAL A 111 17.91 10.87 -2.02
C VAL A 111 18.33 11.15 -3.47
N PRO A 112 19.07 10.23 -4.12
CA PRO A 112 19.45 10.41 -5.51
C PRO A 112 18.24 10.39 -6.45
N GLU A 113 18.36 11.04 -7.61
CA GLU A 113 17.34 10.94 -8.66
C GLU A 113 17.27 9.51 -9.21
N LYS A 114 16.09 9.14 -9.72
CA LYS A 114 15.81 7.85 -10.37
C LYS A 114 16.33 7.79 -11.80
#